data_AF-A0ABD3MLJ2-F1
#
_entry.id   AF-A0ABD3MLJ2-F1
#
_cell.length_a   1.000
_cell.length_b   1.000
_cell.length_c   1.000
_cell.angle_alpha   90.00
_cell.angle_beta   90.00
_cell.angle_gamma   90.00
#
_symmetry.space_group_name_H-M   'P 1'
#
loop_
_entity.id
_entity.type
_entity.pdbx_description
1 polymer ?
#
loop_
_entity_poly.entity_id
_entity_poly.type
_entity_poly.pdbx_seq_one_letter_code
_entity_poly.pdbx_strand_id
1 'polypeptide(L)'
;MPRIATILSLLALIIPATCFVVTPKSMQRPCMALQANPLENVFALLKGGKTGLVKSLAGTYDSTAIRQKIDTYVDNNPVFMFSFTTCPFCIQAKAILDEKGTKYTVVELDKEEDGKAIRAEMGDMLGRTSVPAVWIDKKFVGGCNDGPMGGVNGLEREGKLDALLKAAGAI
;
A
#
# COMPACT_ATOMS: atom_id res chain seq x y z
N MET A 1 28.69 -40.46 -61.64
CA MET A 1 27.66 -40.75 -62.66
C MET A 1 26.30 -40.84 -61.97
N PRO A 2 25.22 -40.39 -62.62
CA PRO A 2 24.05 -39.73 -61.99
C PRO A 2 22.77 -40.59 -62.05
N ARG A 3 21.68 -40.09 -61.40
CA ARG A 3 20.27 -39.98 -61.88
C ARG A 3 19.24 -40.24 -60.75
N ILE A 4 18.45 -39.23 -60.31
CA ILE A 4 17.07 -38.85 -60.74
C ILE A 4 16.02 -39.84 -60.15
N ALA A 5 14.83 -39.52 -59.61
CA ALA A 5 13.91 -38.37 -59.52
C ALA A 5 13.00 -38.57 -58.28
N THR A 6 12.56 -37.56 -57.52
CA THR A 6 11.49 -36.56 -57.78
C THR A 6 10.06 -37.13 -57.78
N ILE A 7 9.33 -36.97 -56.66
CA ILE A 7 7.86 -36.75 -56.56
C ILE A 7 7.67 -35.93 -55.28
N LEU A 8 7.55 -34.59 -55.29
CA LEU A 8 6.43 -33.74 -55.72
C LEU A 8 5.07 -34.13 -55.14
N SER A 9 4.74 -33.62 -53.96
CA SER A 9 3.37 -33.18 -53.67
C SER A 9 3.42 -31.87 -52.90
N LEU A 10 3.08 -30.80 -53.61
CA LEU A 10 2.60 -29.55 -53.05
C LEU A 10 1.47 -29.85 -52.05
N LEU A 11 1.49 -29.22 -50.89
CA LEU A 11 0.37 -28.36 -50.48
C LEU A 11 0.89 -27.36 -49.45
N ALA A 12 1.08 -26.12 -49.92
CA ALA A 12 1.25 -24.97 -49.06
C ALA A 12 -0.10 -24.68 -48.38
N LEU A 13 -0.14 -24.71 -47.05
CA LEU A 13 -1.11 -23.91 -46.31
C LEU A 13 -0.37 -22.84 -45.53
N ILE A 14 -0.55 -21.65 -46.05
CA ILE A 14 -0.23 -20.35 -45.49
C ILE A 14 -0.98 -20.20 -44.17
N ILE A 15 -0.28 -20.04 -43.05
CA ILE A 15 -0.83 -19.38 -41.86
C ILE A 15 0.23 -18.37 -41.38
N PRO A 16 -0.11 -17.07 -41.33
CA PRO A 16 0.85 -16.00 -41.20
C PRO A 16 1.45 -15.93 -39.80
N ALA A 17 2.71 -15.50 -39.76
CA ALA A 17 3.39 -15.02 -38.58
C ALA A 17 2.59 -13.90 -37.91
N THR A 18 1.90 -14.23 -36.82
CA THR A 18 1.50 -13.22 -35.85
C THR A 18 2.60 -13.14 -34.80
N CYS A 19 3.33 -12.03 -34.86
CA CYS A 19 4.15 -11.54 -33.77
C CYS A 19 3.34 -11.62 -32.47
N PHE A 20 3.73 -12.51 -31.56
CA PHE A 20 3.28 -12.45 -30.18
C PHE A 20 4.07 -11.34 -29.50
N VAL A 21 3.66 -10.10 -29.74
CA VAL A 21 4.05 -8.95 -28.93
C VAL A 21 3.35 -9.13 -27.59
N VAL A 22 4.10 -9.57 -26.57
CA VAL A 22 3.67 -9.42 -25.18
C VAL A 22 3.69 -7.93 -24.88
N THR A 23 2.52 -7.31 -24.94
CA THR A 23 2.30 -5.98 -24.38
C THR A 23 2.53 -6.04 -22.87
N PRO A 24 3.27 -5.09 -22.28
CA PRO A 24 3.29 -4.95 -20.82
C PRO A 24 1.87 -4.68 -20.36
N LYS A 25 1.42 -5.41 -19.33
CA LYS A 25 0.17 -5.13 -18.61
C LYS A 25 0.34 -3.82 -17.85
N SER A 26 0.34 -2.72 -18.59
CA SER A 26 0.11 -1.39 -18.04
C SER A 26 -1.28 -1.40 -17.44
N MET A 27 -1.37 -1.05 -16.17
CA MET A 27 -2.39 -0.11 -15.73
C MET A 27 -3.83 -0.52 -16.04
N GLN A 28 -4.33 -1.52 -15.30
CA GLN A 28 -5.76 -1.53 -14.95
C GLN A 28 -5.87 -1.20 -13.46
N ARG A 29 -5.91 0.10 -13.16
CA ARG A 29 -6.78 0.58 -12.09
C ARG A 29 -8.20 0.54 -12.66
N PRO A 30 -9.10 -0.34 -12.20
CA PRO A 30 -10.50 -0.16 -12.50
C PRO A 30 -10.93 1.14 -11.81
N CYS A 31 -11.05 2.21 -12.59
CA CYS A 31 -11.98 3.29 -12.28
C CYS A 31 -13.39 2.70 -12.51
N MET A 32 -13.86 1.90 -11.55
CA MET A 32 -15.28 1.57 -11.47
C MET A 32 -15.93 2.64 -10.61
N ALA A 33 -16.77 3.44 -11.27
CA ALA A 33 -17.82 4.19 -10.63
C ALA A 33 -18.60 3.25 -9.69
N LEU A 34 -18.39 3.41 -8.39
CA LEU A 34 -19.23 2.80 -7.39
C LEU A 34 -20.47 3.69 -7.28
N GLN A 35 -21.61 3.19 -7.72
CA GLN A 35 -22.91 3.80 -7.45
C GLN A 35 -23.05 3.92 -5.93
N ALA A 36 -23.05 5.15 -5.43
CA ALA A 36 -23.26 5.42 -4.01
C ALA A 36 -24.71 5.09 -3.66
N ASN A 37 -24.91 4.02 -2.89
CA ASN A 37 -26.21 3.71 -2.30
C ASN A 37 -26.48 4.70 -1.14
N PRO A 38 -27.66 5.34 -1.05
CA PRO A 38 -27.96 6.36 -0.04
C PRO A 38 -27.78 5.89 1.43
N LEU A 39 -27.89 4.59 1.67
CA LEU A 39 -27.74 3.97 2.99
C LEU A 39 -26.27 3.81 3.43
N GLU A 40 -25.33 3.67 2.49
CA GLU A 40 -23.89 3.72 2.80
C GLU A 40 -23.46 5.13 3.22
N ASN A 41 -24.06 6.17 2.62
CA ASN A 41 -23.79 7.57 2.99
C ASN A 41 -24.25 7.92 4.41
N VAL A 42 -25.34 7.31 4.90
CA VAL A 42 -25.82 7.53 6.28
C VAL A 42 -24.91 6.80 7.29
N PHE A 43 -24.46 5.59 6.96
CA PHE A 43 -23.53 4.85 7.80
C PHE A 43 -22.13 5.49 7.83
N ALA A 44 -21.69 6.09 6.72
CA ALA A 44 -20.47 6.90 6.67
C ALA A 44 -20.59 8.19 7.51
N LEU A 45 -21.75 8.87 7.46
CA LEU A 45 -22.03 10.08 8.23
C LEU A 45 -22.00 9.83 9.76
N LEU A 46 -22.54 8.70 10.21
CA LEU A 46 -22.62 8.36 11.65
C LEU A 46 -21.32 7.72 12.18
N LYS A 47 -20.54 7.03 11.35
CA LYS A 47 -19.20 6.52 11.73
C LYS A 47 -18.11 7.59 11.74
N GLY A 48 -18.40 8.79 11.21
CA GLY A 48 -17.44 9.85 10.96
C GLY A 48 -16.99 10.67 12.18
N GLY A 49 -17.41 10.37 13.42
CA GLY A 49 -17.15 11.26 14.56
C GLY A 49 -15.68 11.62 14.78
N LYS A 50 -14.77 10.63 14.72
CA LYS A 50 -13.32 10.85 14.93
C LYS A 50 -12.65 11.43 13.67
N THR A 51 -12.99 10.92 12.50
CA THR A 51 -12.44 11.39 11.22
C THR A 51 -12.86 12.83 10.92
N GLY A 52 -14.12 13.17 11.20
CA GLY A 52 -14.67 14.52 11.04
C GLY A 52 -14.00 15.55 11.94
N LEU A 53 -13.68 15.20 13.20
CA LEU A 53 -12.93 16.08 14.08
C LEU A 53 -11.50 16.32 13.56
N VAL A 54 -10.80 15.26 13.11
CA VAL A 54 -9.44 15.40 12.57
C VAL A 54 -9.43 16.27 11.32
N LYS A 55 -10.42 16.12 10.44
CA LYS A 55 -10.59 16.96 9.25
C LYS A 55 -10.85 18.43 9.60
N SER A 56 -11.71 18.67 10.58
CA SER A 56 -11.95 20.03 11.08
C SER A 56 -10.68 20.67 11.66
N LEU A 57 -9.82 19.89 12.32
CA LEU A 57 -8.56 20.38 12.90
C LEU A 57 -7.46 20.59 11.84
N ALA A 58 -7.53 19.88 10.71
CA ALA A 58 -6.59 20.01 9.60
C ALA A 58 -6.83 21.29 8.77
N GLY A 59 -8.04 21.87 8.83
CA GLY A 59 -8.38 23.06 8.06
C GLY A 59 -8.50 22.77 6.56
N THR A 60 -8.19 23.76 5.73
CA THR A 60 -8.18 23.61 4.27
C THR A 60 -6.83 23.09 3.80
N TYR A 61 -6.82 21.96 3.09
CA TYR A 61 -5.62 21.37 2.50
C TYR A 61 -5.96 20.70 1.17
N ASP A 62 -4.95 20.49 0.32
CA ASP A 62 -5.13 19.74 -0.93
C ASP A 62 -5.05 18.23 -0.67
N SER A 63 -6.21 17.58 -0.60
CA SER A 63 -6.30 16.13 -0.40
C SER A 63 -5.53 15.30 -1.43
N THR A 64 -5.44 15.76 -2.69
CA THR A 64 -4.77 14.99 -3.75
C THR A 64 -3.26 15.01 -3.57
N ALA A 65 -2.70 16.20 -3.28
CA ALA A 65 -1.28 16.36 -3.00
C ALA A 65 -0.85 15.55 -1.77
N ILE A 66 -1.66 15.56 -0.71
CA ILE A 66 -1.37 14.81 0.52
C ILE A 66 -1.41 13.29 0.28
N ARG A 67 -2.40 12.79 -0.49
CA ARG A 67 -2.43 11.38 -0.88
C ARG A 67 -1.21 10.97 -1.67
N GLN A 68 -0.81 11.79 -2.65
CA GLN A 68 0.40 11.54 -3.43
C GLN A 68 1.65 11.52 -2.53
N LYS A 69 1.72 12.39 -1.52
CA LYS A 69 2.80 12.40 -0.53
C LYS A 69 2.82 11.09 0.29
N ILE A 70 1.66 10.62 0.76
CA ILE A 70 1.54 9.33 1.47
C ILE A 70 2.00 8.18 0.56
N ASP A 71 1.48 8.11 -0.66
CA ASP A 71 1.83 7.06 -1.63
C ASP A 71 3.34 7.07 -1.94
N THR A 72 3.94 8.25 -2.07
CA THR A 72 5.40 8.41 -2.29
C THR A 72 6.21 7.80 -1.14
N TYR A 73 5.79 8.00 0.11
CA TYR A 73 6.47 7.37 1.25
C TYR A 73 6.32 5.84 1.24
N VAL A 74 5.12 5.35 0.93
CA VAL A 74 4.84 3.90 0.90
C VAL A 74 5.56 3.21 -0.26
N ASP A 75 5.68 3.87 -1.41
CA ASP A 75 6.30 3.30 -2.62
C ASP A 75 7.82 3.27 -2.57
N ASN A 76 8.44 4.28 -1.92
CA ASN A 76 9.90 4.42 -1.88
C ASN A 76 10.57 3.65 -0.75
N ASN A 77 9.81 3.07 0.18
CA ASN A 77 10.34 2.44 1.36
C ASN A 77 9.79 1.02 1.52
N PRO A 78 10.65 -0.01 1.69
CA PRO A 78 10.19 -1.38 1.90
C PRO A 78 9.41 -1.52 3.22
N VAL A 79 9.80 -0.77 4.25
CA VAL A 79 9.08 -0.65 5.52
C VAL A 79 8.95 0.84 5.85
N PHE A 80 7.72 1.28 6.07
CA PHE A 80 7.40 2.68 6.33
C PHE A 80 6.45 2.82 7.53
N MET A 81 6.65 3.86 8.34
CA MET A 81 5.81 4.14 9.48
C MET A 81 5.54 5.63 9.69
N PHE A 82 4.27 5.98 9.88
CA PHE A 82 3.89 7.24 10.51
C PHE A 82 3.88 7.09 12.04
N SER A 83 4.51 8.03 12.72
CA SER A 83 4.73 8.02 14.17
C SER A 83 4.42 9.38 14.78
N PHE A 84 4.28 9.39 16.11
CA PHE A 84 4.40 10.58 16.94
C PHE A 84 5.56 10.43 17.91
N THR A 85 6.35 11.49 18.10
CA THR A 85 7.56 11.47 18.92
C THR A 85 7.31 10.96 20.36
N THR A 86 6.18 11.34 20.96
CA THR A 86 5.86 11.05 22.38
C THR A 86 4.88 9.88 22.56
N CYS A 87 4.56 9.12 21.51
CA CYS A 87 3.57 8.06 21.60
C CYS A 87 4.18 6.72 22.08
N PRO A 88 3.67 6.12 23.18
CA PRO A 88 4.22 4.87 23.72
C PRO A 88 4.06 3.67 22.77
N PHE A 89 3.02 3.65 21.94
CA PHE A 89 2.82 2.59 20.94
C PHE A 89 3.78 2.74 19.75
N CYS A 90 4.13 3.96 19.38
CA CYS A 90 5.13 4.20 18.33
C CYS A 90 6.52 3.75 18.81
N ILE A 91 6.88 4.06 20.06
CA ILE A 91 8.13 3.62 20.67
C ILE A 91 8.23 2.09 20.69
N GLN A 92 7.16 1.40 21.09
CA GLN A 92 7.12 -0.07 21.09
C GLN A 92 7.26 -0.66 19.68
N ALA A 93 6.55 -0.12 18.69
CA ALA A 93 6.66 -0.59 17.31
C ALA A 93 8.07 -0.41 16.75
N LYS A 94 8.73 0.73 17.05
CA LYS A 94 10.14 0.96 16.70
C LYS A 94 11.06 -0.05 17.35
N ALA A 95 10.90 -0.27 18.67
CA ALA A 95 11.73 -1.22 19.40
C ALA A 95 11.67 -2.64 18.80
N ILE A 96 10.47 -3.11 18.42
CA ILE A 96 10.32 -4.42 17.76
C ILE A 96 11.05 -4.43 16.39
N LEU A 97 10.87 -3.39 15.57
CA LEU A 97 11.54 -3.32 14.27
C LEU A 97 13.07 -3.20 14.39
N ASP A 98 13.55 -2.46 15.38
CA ASP A 98 14.96 -2.28 15.72
C ASP A 98 15.58 -3.60 16.21
N GLU A 99 14.88 -4.35 17.06
CA GLU A 99 15.31 -5.67 17.55
C GLU A 99 15.51 -6.66 16.39
N LYS A 100 14.70 -6.56 15.33
CA LYS A 100 14.85 -7.36 14.11
C LYS A 100 15.98 -6.88 13.20
N GLY A 101 16.60 -5.74 13.47
CA GLY A 101 17.60 -5.13 12.59
C GLY A 101 16.99 -4.59 11.29
N THR A 102 15.70 -4.24 11.31
CA THR A 102 14.95 -3.80 10.12
C THR A 102 15.43 -2.43 9.67
N LYS A 103 15.62 -2.27 8.36
CA LYS A 103 15.73 -0.93 7.75
C LYS A 103 14.33 -0.40 7.45
N TYR A 104 13.92 0.65 8.14
CA TYR A 104 12.63 1.29 7.95
C TYR A 104 12.72 2.82 8.00
N THR A 105 11.74 3.47 7.37
CA THR A 105 11.62 4.93 7.35
C THR A 105 10.47 5.38 8.24
N VAL A 106 10.71 6.42 9.03
CA VAL A 106 9.71 7.00 9.93
C VAL A 106 9.47 8.46 9.59
N VAL A 107 8.20 8.85 9.57
CA VAL A 107 7.78 10.26 9.52
C VAL A 107 7.03 10.61 10.80
N GLU A 108 7.55 11.59 11.54
CA GLU A 108 6.95 12.08 12.79
C GLU A 108 5.92 13.16 12.48
N LEU A 109 4.64 12.77 12.48
CA LEU A 109 3.53 13.64 12.10
C LEU A 109 3.31 14.82 13.05
N ASP A 110 3.90 14.79 14.25
CA ASP A 110 3.90 15.93 15.19
C ASP A 110 4.91 17.02 14.82
N LYS A 111 5.86 16.72 13.95
CA LYS A 111 6.91 17.65 13.48
C LYS A 111 6.72 18.11 12.04
N GLU A 112 5.86 17.42 11.29
CA GLU A 112 5.52 17.77 9.91
C GLU A 112 4.42 18.85 9.87
N GLU A 113 4.59 19.85 9.02
CA GLU A 113 3.58 20.89 8.78
C GLU A 113 2.26 20.28 8.27
N ASP A 114 2.38 19.31 7.35
CA ASP A 114 1.24 18.58 6.78
C ASP A 114 0.70 17.49 7.71
N GLY A 115 1.25 17.32 8.92
CA GLY A 115 0.95 16.18 9.78
C GLY A 115 -0.55 16.03 10.09
N LYS A 116 -1.26 17.14 10.29
CA LYS A 116 -2.72 17.14 10.49
C LYS A 116 -3.48 16.72 9.24
N ALA A 117 -3.08 17.21 8.07
CA ALA A 117 -3.68 16.87 6.79
C ALA A 117 -3.44 15.39 6.44
N ILE A 118 -2.24 14.88 6.67
CA ILE A 118 -1.91 13.46 6.50
C ILE A 118 -2.79 12.59 7.40
N ARG A 119 -2.99 12.97 8.67
CA ARG A 119 -3.90 12.23 9.57
C ARG A 119 -5.34 12.23 9.09
N ALA A 120 -5.82 13.35 8.55
CA ALA A 120 -7.16 13.45 8.00
C ALA A 120 -7.32 12.51 6.79
N GLU A 121 -6.37 12.54 5.85
CA GLU A 121 -6.38 11.66 4.68
C GLU A 121 -6.21 10.19 5.04
N MET A 122 -5.39 9.85 6.04
CA MET A 122 -5.34 8.48 6.58
C MET A 122 -6.70 8.03 7.11
N GLY A 123 -7.45 8.93 7.74
CA GLY A 123 -8.82 8.66 8.19
C GLY A 123 -9.75 8.30 7.03
N ASP A 124 -9.65 9.02 5.92
CA ASP A 124 -10.44 8.77 4.70
C ASP A 124 -9.97 7.50 3.95
N MET A 125 -8.66 7.23 3.89
CA MET A 125 -8.08 6.09 3.17
C MET A 125 -8.17 4.76 3.93
N LEU A 126 -7.87 4.78 5.23
CA LEU A 126 -7.67 3.58 6.06
C LEU A 126 -8.81 3.38 7.07
N GLY A 127 -9.74 4.34 7.18
CA GLY A 127 -10.77 4.35 8.22
C GLY A 127 -10.22 4.61 9.63
N ARG A 128 -8.96 5.05 9.75
CA ARG A 128 -8.29 5.30 11.04
C ARG A 128 -7.30 6.45 10.97
N THR A 129 -7.24 7.23 12.04
CA THR A 129 -6.35 8.40 12.18
C THR A 129 -5.26 8.18 13.23
N SER A 130 -5.12 6.95 13.73
CA SER A 130 -4.22 6.60 14.83
C SER A 130 -2.81 6.32 14.34
N VAL A 131 -1.83 6.69 15.16
CA VAL A 131 -0.43 6.28 15.01
C VAL A 131 -0.09 5.25 16.10
N PRO A 132 0.86 4.32 15.87
CA PRO A 132 1.61 4.16 14.62
C PRO A 132 0.75 3.64 13.48
N ALA A 133 1.11 3.98 12.25
CA ALA A 133 0.55 3.40 11.03
C ALA A 133 1.69 2.87 10.18
N VAL A 134 1.68 1.57 9.89
CA VAL A 134 2.84 0.83 9.38
C VAL A 134 2.48 0.14 8.06
N TRP A 135 3.40 0.24 7.11
CA TRP A 135 3.38 -0.45 5.83
C TRP A 135 4.62 -1.32 5.69
N ILE A 136 4.44 -2.52 5.15
CA ILE A 136 5.52 -3.45 4.78
C ILE A 136 5.23 -3.93 3.37
N ASP A 137 6.19 -3.79 2.45
CA ASP A 137 6.01 -4.16 1.03
C ASP A 137 4.73 -3.54 0.44
N LYS A 138 4.54 -2.24 0.68
CA LYS A 138 3.37 -1.43 0.28
C LYS A 138 2.02 -1.86 0.88
N LYS A 139 1.99 -2.93 1.68
CA LYS A 139 0.77 -3.42 2.33
C LYS A 139 0.61 -2.75 3.67
N PHE A 140 -0.58 -2.24 3.93
CA PHE A 140 -0.91 -1.67 5.23
C PHE A 140 -1.07 -2.78 6.27
N VAL A 141 -0.16 -2.82 7.24
CA VAL A 141 -0.13 -3.83 8.30
C VAL A 141 -1.04 -3.44 9.45
N GLY A 142 -1.06 -2.15 9.80
CA GLY A 142 -1.81 -1.65 10.93
C GLY A 142 -1.00 -0.72 11.81
N GLY A 143 -1.22 -0.79 13.12
CA GLY A 143 -0.47 -0.04 14.12
C GLY A 143 0.44 -0.95 14.92
N CYS A 144 0.55 -0.71 16.23
CA CYS A 144 1.40 -1.52 17.10
C CYS A 144 0.72 -2.86 17.40
N ASN A 145 -0.52 -2.82 17.91
CA ASN A 145 -1.26 -3.98 18.39
C ASN A 145 -2.58 -4.21 17.64
N ASP A 146 -2.83 -3.44 16.59
CA ASP A 146 -4.12 -3.38 15.90
C ASP A 146 -3.95 -3.20 14.39
N GLY A 147 -5.08 -3.28 13.67
CA GLY A 147 -5.14 -3.09 12.23
C GLY A 147 -5.41 -4.39 11.47
N PRO A 148 -5.45 -4.32 10.14
CA PRO A 148 -5.94 -5.43 9.30
C PRO A 148 -5.07 -6.70 9.40
N MET A 149 -3.77 -6.56 9.67
CA MET A 149 -2.85 -7.68 9.86
C MET A 149 -2.42 -7.87 11.32
N GLY A 150 -3.11 -7.24 12.27
CA GLY A 150 -2.80 -7.32 13.70
C GLY A 150 -1.71 -6.38 14.21
N GLY A 151 -1.12 -5.55 13.32
CA GLY A 151 -0.05 -4.63 13.68
C GLY A 151 1.31 -5.31 13.87
N VAL A 152 2.34 -4.52 14.17
CA VAL A 152 3.73 -5.01 14.30
C VAL A 152 3.85 -6.08 15.39
N ASN A 153 3.32 -5.81 16.59
CA ASN A 153 3.35 -6.76 17.71
C ASN A 153 2.43 -7.97 17.50
N GLY A 154 1.33 -7.81 16.76
CA GLY A 154 0.48 -8.93 16.36
C GLY A 154 1.22 -9.91 15.47
N LEU A 155 1.87 -9.40 14.42
CA LEU A 155 2.67 -10.21 13.50
C LEU A 155 3.88 -10.86 14.17
N GLU A 156 4.52 -10.16 15.11
CA GLU A 156 5.64 -10.71 15.88
C GLU A 156 5.21 -11.90 16.72
N ARG A 157 4.13 -11.75 17.49
CA ARG A 157 3.55 -12.83 18.30
C ARG A 157 3.08 -14.02 17.47
N GLU A 158 2.66 -13.77 16.22
CA GLU A 158 2.30 -14.83 15.27
C GLU A 158 3.52 -15.45 14.55
N GLY A 159 4.74 -14.92 14.75
CA GLY A 159 5.95 -15.38 14.08
C GLY A 159 5.98 -15.09 12.57
N LYS A 160 5.13 -14.16 12.09
CA LYS A 160 5.00 -13.81 10.66
C LYS A 160 5.80 -12.57 10.27
N LEU A 161 6.20 -11.75 11.24
CA LEU A 161 6.88 -10.48 10.98
C LEU A 161 8.18 -10.69 10.20
N ASP A 162 9.04 -11.59 10.66
CA ASP A 162 10.34 -11.87 10.02
C ASP A 162 10.21 -12.29 8.55
N ALA A 163 9.18 -13.10 8.23
CA ALA A 163 8.95 -13.54 6.86
C ALA A 163 8.56 -12.36 5.94
N LEU A 164 7.74 -11.44 6.44
CA LEU A 164 7.34 -10.24 5.70
C LEU A 164 8.51 -9.27 5.51
N LEU A 165 9.31 -9.08 6.55
CA LEU A 165 10.49 -8.20 6.51
C LEU A 165 11.55 -8.72 5.53
N LYS A 166 11.80 -10.05 5.51
CA LYS A 166 12.69 -10.70 4.53
C LYS A 166 12.16 -10.56 3.12
N ALA A 167 10.86 -10.78 2.91
CA ALA A 167 10.23 -10.63 1.61
C ALA A 167 10.32 -9.18 1.08
N ALA A 168 10.26 -8.20 1.98
CA ALA A 168 10.46 -6.78 1.66
C ALA A 168 11.94 -6.39 1.45
N GLY A 169 12.90 -7.29 1.71
CA GLY A 169 14.33 -7.00 1.65
C GLY A 169 14.82 -6.03 2.73
N ALA A 170 14.11 -5.97 3.86
CA ALA A 170 14.40 -5.04 4.96
C ALA A 170 15.31 -5.64 6.05
N ILE A 171 15.45 -6.97 6.09
CA ILE A 171 16.35 -7.77 6.94
C ILE A 171 16.96 -8.94 6.15
#